data_AF-A0A810Q099-F1
#
_entry.id   AF-A0A810Q099-F1
#
_cell.length_a   1.000
_cell.length_b   1.000
_cell.length_c   1.000
_cell.angle_alpha   90.00
_cell.angle_beta   90.00
_cell.angle_gamma   90.00
#
_symmetry.space_group_name_H-M   'P 1'
#
loop_
_entity.id
_entity.type
_entity.pdbx_description
1 polymer ?
#
loop_
_entity_poly.entity_id
_entity_poly.type
_entity_poly.pdbx_seq_one_letter_code
_entity_poly.pdbx_strand_id
1 'polypeptide(L)'
;MSTSFKTSMFGGFDRSDVIAYIEKTGREHEERVAALEVENETLRKENQTLENTQRVTQAQLLKMRDNEETCRRLRRQLADAEARNQELEQRCAQLKVQADEYESLKDHVAQIEISAHRRTEQFREEAVTQLRQLAARQREWCRTAQADYEQMNCQLLERLQQAEQTLRQPDMSSFRRMEEGLTALEKGLTAPEKAGE
;
A
#
# COMPACT_ATOMS: atom_id res chain seq x y z
N MET A 1 75.99 -65.06 -53.77
CA MET A 1 76.63 -64.81 -55.09
C MET A 1 78.07 -65.29 -55.01
N SER A 2 78.52 -66.18 -55.90
CA SER A 2 79.90 -66.71 -55.90
C SER A 2 80.86 -65.71 -56.56
N THR A 3 81.56 -64.93 -55.75
CA THR A 3 82.66 -64.07 -56.22
C THR A 3 83.90 -64.94 -56.49
N SER A 4 84.38 -64.94 -57.74
CA SER A 4 85.54 -65.71 -58.19
C SER A 4 86.84 -64.92 -57.97
N PHE A 5 87.73 -65.43 -57.11
CA PHE A 5 89.07 -64.87 -56.89
C PHE A 5 90.15 -65.85 -57.37
N LYS A 6 91.08 -65.39 -58.22
CA LYS A 6 92.18 -66.22 -58.78
C LYS A 6 93.30 -66.37 -57.73
N THR A 7 93.78 -67.60 -57.52
CA THR A 7 94.94 -67.90 -56.67
C THR A 7 96.23 -67.46 -57.38
N SER A 8 97.00 -66.53 -56.78
CA SER A 8 98.23 -65.98 -57.37
C SER A 8 99.45 -66.84 -57.02
N MET A 9 100.24 -67.24 -58.03
CA MET A 9 101.58 -67.81 -57.86
C MET A 9 102.70 -66.81 -58.23
N PHE A 10 102.38 -65.52 -58.45
CA PHE A 10 103.38 -64.48 -58.69
C PHE A 10 102.83 -63.10 -58.24
N GLY A 11 103.26 -62.62 -57.07
CA GLY A 11 103.15 -61.21 -56.66
C GLY A 11 101.75 -60.60 -56.43
N GLY A 12 100.74 -61.39 -56.04
CA GLY A 12 99.41 -60.89 -55.65
C GLY A 12 99.10 -61.04 -54.15
N PHE A 13 98.04 -60.40 -53.65
CA PHE A 13 97.53 -60.59 -52.29
C PHE A 13 97.12 -62.06 -52.05
N ASP A 14 97.41 -62.59 -50.85
CA ASP A 14 97.01 -63.95 -50.48
C ASP A 14 95.48 -64.05 -50.50
N ARG A 15 94.99 -65.05 -51.23
CA ARG A 15 93.56 -65.32 -51.36
C ARG A 15 92.91 -65.55 -49.99
N SER A 16 93.61 -66.20 -49.06
CA SER A 16 93.13 -66.51 -47.73
C SER A 16 92.96 -65.25 -46.88
N ASP A 17 93.92 -64.32 -46.95
CA ASP A 17 93.88 -63.05 -46.21
C ASP A 17 92.77 -62.12 -46.75
N VAL A 18 92.58 -62.08 -48.07
CA VAL A 18 91.50 -61.32 -48.69
C VAL A 18 90.13 -61.89 -48.31
N ILE A 19 89.97 -63.21 -48.31
CA ILE A 19 88.74 -63.87 -47.85
C ILE A 19 88.49 -63.56 -46.37
N ALA A 20 89.49 -63.71 -45.51
CA ALA A 20 89.38 -63.42 -44.08
C ALA A 20 89.03 -61.94 -43.81
N TYR A 21 89.58 -61.01 -44.58
CA TYR A 21 89.25 -59.59 -44.47
C TYR A 21 87.82 -59.29 -44.92
N ILE A 22 87.34 -59.90 -46.02
CA ILE A 22 85.95 -59.75 -46.48
C ILE A 22 84.97 -60.35 -45.47
N GLU A 23 85.30 -61.50 -44.86
CA GLU A 23 84.48 -62.13 -43.83
C GLU A 23 84.48 -61.33 -42.52
N LYS A 24 85.62 -60.75 -42.14
CA LYS A 24 85.71 -59.87 -40.97
C LYS A 24 84.94 -58.57 -41.19
N THR A 25 85.17 -57.88 -42.31
CA THR A 25 84.46 -56.65 -42.64
C THR A 25 82.97 -56.90 -42.87
N GLY A 26 82.60 -58.01 -43.51
CA GLY A 26 81.21 -58.47 -43.66
C GLY A 26 80.52 -58.64 -42.31
N ARG A 27 81.14 -59.35 -41.36
CA ARG A 27 80.61 -59.50 -40.00
C ARG A 27 80.47 -58.17 -39.26
N GLU A 28 81.50 -57.32 -39.28
CA GLU A 28 81.44 -56.00 -38.66
C GLU A 28 80.35 -55.11 -39.30
N HIS A 29 80.13 -55.23 -40.61
CA HIS A 29 79.06 -54.53 -41.30
C HIS A 29 77.68 -55.07 -40.90
N GLU A 30 77.51 -56.38 -40.83
CA GLU A 30 76.28 -57.02 -40.36
C GLU A 30 75.94 -56.61 -38.92
N GLU A 31 76.93 -56.60 -38.03
CA GLU A 31 76.78 -56.14 -36.63
C GLU A 31 76.39 -54.66 -36.55
N ARG A 32 77.02 -53.79 -37.36
CA ARG A 32 76.66 -52.36 -37.43
C ARG A 32 75.26 -52.14 -38.00
N VAL A 33 74.87 -52.89 -39.03
CA VAL A 33 73.52 -52.83 -39.62
C VAL A 33 72.49 -53.28 -38.59
N ALA A 34 72.71 -54.41 -37.92
CA ALA A 34 71.81 -54.91 -36.88
C ALA A 34 71.67 -53.91 -35.71
N ALA A 35 72.77 -53.29 -35.26
CA ALA A 35 72.73 -52.27 -34.22
C ALA A 35 71.93 -51.03 -34.65
N LEU A 36 72.13 -50.55 -35.89
CA LEU A 36 71.39 -49.43 -36.44
C LEU A 36 69.91 -49.77 -36.67
N GLU A 37 69.57 -51.00 -37.05
CA GLU A 37 68.19 -51.45 -37.18
C GLU A 37 67.46 -51.44 -35.84
N VAL A 38 68.10 -51.94 -34.78
CA VAL A 38 67.54 -51.89 -33.42
C VAL A 38 67.36 -50.45 -32.95
N GLU A 39 68.35 -49.58 -33.16
CA GLU A 39 68.25 -48.16 -32.82
C GLU A 39 67.14 -47.45 -33.63
N ASN A 40 66.98 -47.79 -34.91
CA ASN A 40 65.90 -47.23 -35.72
C ASN A 40 64.52 -47.69 -35.22
N GLU A 41 64.40 -48.95 -34.81
CA GLU A 41 63.17 -49.47 -34.21
C GLU A 41 62.85 -48.81 -32.86
N THR A 42 63.84 -48.57 -32.00
CA THR A 42 63.62 -47.86 -30.73
C THR A 42 63.21 -46.41 -30.98
N LEU A 43 63.91 -45.69 -31.86
CA LEU A 43 63.58 -44.32 -32.24
C LEU A 43 62.19 -44.20 -32.89
N ARG A 44 61.77 -45.21 -33.66
CA ARG A 44 60.41 -45.24 -34.22
C ARG A 44 59.35 -45.41 -33.13
N LYS A 45 59.58 -46.30 -32.17
CA LYS A 45 58.66 -46.50 -31.03
C LYS A 45 58.56 -45.23 -30.18
N GLU A 46 59.69 -44.57 -29.91
CA GLU A 46 59.74 -43.30 -29.19
C GLU A 46 59.06 -42.16 -29.94
N ASN A 47 59.26 -42.04 -31.25
CA ASN A 47 58.51 -41.05 -32.03
C ASN A 47 57.00 -41.30 -31.98
N GLN A 48 56.56 -42.55 -32.07
CA GLN A 48 55.13 -42.88 -31.97
C GLN A 48 54.55 -42.52 -30.60
N THR A 49 55.28 -42.75 -29.50
CA THR A 49 54.80 -42.37 -28.16
C THR A 49 54.78 -40.85 -28.00
N LEU A 50 55.80 -40.15 -28.49
CA LEU A 50 55.84 -38.68 -28.50
C LEU A 50 54.70 -38.09 -29.31
N GLU A 51 54.45 -38.57 -30.53
CA GLU A 51 53.32 -38.12 -31.35
C GLU A 51 51.96 -38.35 -30.64
N ASN A 52 51.78 -39.51 -30.00
CA ASN A 52 50.57 -39.80 -29.24
C ASN A 52 50.41 -38.85 -28.04
N THR A 53 51.48 -38.59 -27.29
CA THR A 53 51.44 -37.64 -26.18
C THR A 53 51.18 -36.21 -26.65
N GLN A 54 51.74 -35.81 -27.80
CA GLN A 54 51.49 -34.51 -28.41
C GLN A 54 50.02 -34.37 -28.83
N ARG A 55 49.42 -35.40 -29.42
CA ARG A 55 47.99 -35.40 -29.76
C ARG A 55 47.10 -35.27 -28.52
N VAL A 56 47.39 -36.03 -27.47
CA VAL A 56 46.62 -35.98 -26.22
C VAL A 56 46.74 -34.62 -25.54
N THR A 57 47.95 -34.07 -25.43
CA THR A 57 48.19 -32.76 -24.82
C THR A 57 47.51 -31.65 -25.63
N GLN A 58 47.55 -31.71 -26.96
CA GLN A 58 46.85 -30.75 -27.81
C GLN A 58 45.32 -30.83 -27.63
N ALA A 59 44.76 -32.03 -27.54
CA ALA A 59 43.33 -32.21 -27.24
C ALA A 59 42.94 -31.68 -25.84
N GLN A 60 43.81 -31.85 -24.84
CA GLN A 60 43.60 -31.29 -23.51
C GLN A 60 43.65 -29.75 -23.51
N LEU A 61 44.58 -29.15 -24.26
CA LEU A 61 44.68 -27.69 -24.39
C LEU A 61 43.42 -27.08 -25.02
N LEU A 62 42.84 -27.72 -26.03
CA LEU A 62 41.57 -27.28 -26.60
C LEU A 62 40.43 -27.31 -25.56
N LYS A 63 40.30 -28.43 -24.83
CA LYS A 63 39.30 -28.54 -23.75
C LYS A 63 39.49 -27.50 -22.65
N MET A 64 40.74 -27.19 -22.28
CA MET A 64 41.00 -26.15 -21.29
C MET A 64 40.58 -24.76 -21.79
N ARG A 65 40.81 -24.44 -23.07
CA ARG A 65 40.34 -23.19 -23.66
C ARG A 65 38.82 -23.08 -23.66
N ASP A 66 38.12 -24.14 -24.07
CA ASP A 66 36.64 -24.16 -24.03
C ASP A 66 36.12 -24.00 -22.59
N ASN A 67 36.77 -24.64 -21.62
CA ASN A 67 36.44 -24.49 -20.20
C ASN A 67 36.70 -23.07 -19.68
N GLU A 68 37.77 -22.41 -20.13
CA GLU A 68 38.03 -21.00 -19.77
C GLU A 68 36.98 -20.06 -20.35
N GLU A 69 36.58 -20.26 -21.60
CA GLU A 69 35.53 -19.47 -22.24
C GLU A 69 34.18 -19.64 -21.55
N THR A 70 33.82 -20.87 -21.20
CA THR A 70 32.59 -21.15 -20.44
C THR A 70 32.65 -20.54 -19.04
N CYS A 71 33.78 -20.65 -18.32
CA CYS A 71 33.99 -19.97 -17.04
C CYS A 71 33.82 -18.45 -17.16
N ARG A 72 34.39 -17.83 -18.20
CA ARG A 72 34.23 -16.38 -18.46
C ARG A 72 32.78 -16.01 -18.71
N ARG A 73 32.04 -16.81 -19.50
CA ARG A 73 30.61 -16.60 -19.75
C ARG A 73 29.79 -16.69 -18.46
N LEU A 74 30.01 -17.72 -17.66
CA LEU A 74 29.31 -17.91 -16.39
C LEU A 74 29.57 -16.76 -15.41
N ARG A 75 30.81 -16.28 -15.32
CA ARG A 75 31.14 -15.11 -14.48
C ARG A 75 30.40 -13.85 -14.90
N ARG A 76 30.25 -13.60 -16.20
CA ARG A 76 29.45 -12.46 -16.70
C ARG A 76 27.98 -12.62 -16.33
N GLN A 77 27.42 -13.81 -16.56
CA GLN A 77 26.02 -14.09 -16.19
C GLN A 77 25.76 -13.95 -14.69
N LEU A 78 26.71 -14.37 -13.85
CA LEU A 78 26.62 -14.18 -12.41
C LEU A 78 26.62 -12.69 -12.04
N ALA A 79 27.56 -11.91 -12.58
CA ALA A 79 27.60 -10.47 -12.34
C ALA A 79 26.33 -9.75 -12.80
N ASP A 80 25.79 -10.11 -13.97
CA ASP A 80 24.53 -9.55 -14.48
C ASP A 80 23.34 -9.94 -13.57
N ALA A 81 23.30 -11.17 -13.06
CA ALA A 81 22.25 -11.63 -12.15
C ALA A 81 22.33 -10.95 -10.79
N GLU A 82 23.55 -10.77 -10.25
CA GLU A 82 23.79 -10.03 -9.01
C GLU A 82 23.34 -8.57 -9.13
N ALA A 83 23.67 -7.90 -10.24
CA ALA A 83 23.23 -6.53 -10.50
C ALA A 83 21.70 -6.42 -10.56
N ARG A 84 21.01 -7.36 -11.24
CA ARG A 84 19.55 -7.40 -11.30
C ARG A 84 18.91 -7.67 -9.93
N ASN A 85 19.49 -8.55 -9.12
CA ASN A 85 19.01 -8.80 -7.77
C ASN A 85 19.12 -7.55 -6.90
N GLN A 86 20.24 -6.83 -6.96
CA GLN A 86 20.40 -5.56 -6.23
C GLN A 86 19.37 -4.50 -6.68
N GLU A 87 19.10 -4.40 -7.98
CA GLU A 87 18.07 -3.49 -8.50
C GLU A 87 16.67 -3.87 -7.99
N LEU A 88 16.34 -5.16 -8.00
CA LEU A 88 15.07 -5.67 -7.48
C LEU A 88 14.93 -5.43 -5.97
N GLU A 89 15.99 -5.67 -5.19
CA GLU A 89 16.00 -5.40 -3.75
C GLU A 89 15.75 -3.92 -3.45
N GLN A 90 16.38 -3.01 -4.19
CA GLN A 90 16.14 -1.57 -4.06
C GLN A 90 14.70 -1.20 -4.41
N ARG A 91 14.13 -1.75 -5.49
CA ARG A 91 12.73 -1.52 -5.86
C ARG A 91 11.77 -2.08 -4.81
N CYS A 92 12.04 -3.26 -4.27
CA CYS A 92 11.25 -3.84 -3.20
C CYS A 92 11.31 -2.98 -1.93
N ALA A 93 12.47 -2.42 -1.58
CA ALA A 93 12.60 -1.50 -0.45
C ALA A 93 11.78 -0.22 -0.68
N GLN A 94 11.85 0.38 -1.87
CA GLN A 94 11.06 1.57 -2.22
C GLN A 94 9.55 1.29 -2.17
N LEU A 95 9.11 0.17 -2.73
CA LEU A 95 7.70 -0.23 -2.73
C LEU A 95 7.16 -0.47 -1.31
N LYS A 96 8.00 -1.00 -0.41
CA LYS A 96 7.63 -1.15 1.01
C LYS A 96 7.38 0.20 1.66
N VAL A 97 8.28 1.16 1.49
CA VAL A 97 8.11 2.53 2.02
C VAL A 97 6.82 3.16 1.48
N GLN A 98 6.57 3.04 0.18
CA GLN A 98 5.33 3.57 -0.42
C GLN A 98 4.07 2.89 0.11
N ALA A 99 4.12 1.58 0.38
CA ALA A 99 3.00 0.86 0.97
C ALA A 99 2.72 1.32 2.41
N ASP A 100 3.76 1.55 3.21
CA ASP A 100 3.64 2.05 4.58
C ASP A 100 3.06 3.49 4.59
N GLU A 101 3.53 4.35 3.67
CA GLU A 101 2.98 5.71 3.47
C GLU A 101 1.51 5.67 3.07
N TYR A 102 1.14 4.76 2.17
CA TYR A 102 -0.25 4.59 1.74
C TYR A 102 -1.16 4.12 2.88
N GLU A 103 -0.69 3.19 3.71
CA GLU A 103 -1.48 2.72 4.87
C GLU A 103 -1.67 3.87 5.89
N SER A 104 -0.61 4.66 6.16
CA SER A 104 -0.73 5.84 7.02
C SER A 104 -1.70 6.88 6.48
N LEU A 105 -1.68 7.13 5.16
CA LEU A 105 -2.62 8.06 4.52
C LEU A 105 -4.06 7.56 4.64
N LYS A 106 -4.28 6.26 4.41
CA LYS A 106 -5.60 5.62 4.53
C LYS A 106 -6.15 5.74 5.95
N ASP A 107 -5.33 5.48 6.96
CA ASP A 107 -5.71 5.66 8.37
C ASP A 107 -6.08 7.11 8.69
N HIS A 108 -5.29 8.06 8.16
CA HIS A 108 -5.57 9.48 8.33
C HIS A 108 -6.90 9.91 7.68
N VAL A 109 -7.19 9.43 6.47
CA VAL A 109 -8.46 9.68 5.79
C VAL A 109 -9.63 9.09 6.57
N ALA A 110 -9.52 7.84 7.05
CA ALA A 110 -10.55 7.23 7.89
C ALA A 110 -10.79 8.04 9.17
N GLN A 111 -9.74 8.56 9.80
CA GLN A 111 -9.87 9.44 10.97
C GLN A 111 -10.61 10.74 10.62
N ILE A 112 -10.31 11.36 9.48
CA ILE A 112 -11.01 12.55 9.00
C ILE A 112 -12.49 12.25 8.80
N GLU A 113 -12.83 11.18 8.10
CA GLU A 113 -14.22 10.77 7.83
C GLU A 113 -15.01 10.55 9.12
N ILE A 114 -14.45 9.77 10.05
CA ILE A 114 -15.08 9.52 11.36
C ILE A 114 -15.28 10.85 12.12
N SER A 115 -14.28 11.73 12.12
CA SER A 115 -14.38 13.03 12.80
C SER A 115 -15.43 13.95 12.15
N ALA A 116 -15.56 13.93 10.83
CA ALA A 116 -16.54 14.72 10.10
C ALA A 116 -17.97 14.23 10.39
N HIS A 117 -18.19 12.91 10.35
CA HIS A 117 -19.46 12.30 10.71
C HIS A 117 -19.84 12.62 12.16
N ARG A 118 -18.91 12.45 13.09
CA ARG A 118 -19.14 12.76 14.51
C ARG A 118 -19.52 14.21 14.75
N ARG A 119 -18.80 15.16 14.13
CA ARG A 119 -19.14 16.60 14.24
C ARG A 119 -20.51 16.92 13.66
N THR A 120 -20.87 16.29 12.55
CA THR A 120 -22.17 16.48 11.91
C THR A 120 -23.30 15.97 12.81
N GLU A 121 -23.15 14.78 13.40
CA GLU A 121 -24.14 14.26 14.34
C GLU A 121 -24.23 15.11 15.62
N GLN A 122 -23.10 15.56 16.17
CA GLN A 122 -23.10 16.48 17.32
C GLN A 122 -23.87 17.77 17.02
N PHE A 123 -23.59 18.40 15.88
CA PHE A 123 -24.32 19.60 15.46
C PHE A 123 -25.82 19.33 15.29
N ARG A 124 -26.19 18.18 14.70
CA ARG A 124 -27.58 17.76 14.55
C ARG A 124 -28.27 17.56 15.90
N GLU A 125 -27.63 16.87 16.83
CA GLU A 125 -28.16 16.63 18.18
C GLU A 125 -28.34 17.93 18.97
N GLU A 126 -27.37 18.85 18.89
CA GLU A 126 -27.45 20.18 19.49
C GLU A 126 -28.61 20.98 18.90
N ALA A 127 -28.73 21.04 17.57
CA ALA A 127 -29.81 21.75 16.88
C ALA A 127 -31.19 21.18 17.24
N VAL A 128 -31.33 19.84 17.26
CA VAL A 128 -32.58 19.18 17.67
C VAL A 128 -32.91 19.50 19.12
N THR A 129 -31.91 19.52 20.01
CA THR A 129 -32.10 19.86 21.43
C THR A 129 -32.58 21.30 21.59
N GLN A 130 -31.95 22.26 20.91
CA GLN A 130 -32.35 23.67 20.91
C GLN A 130 -33.77 23.85 20.37
N LEU A 131 -34.12 23.19 19.25
CA LEU A 131 -35.47 23.23 18.69
C LEU A 131 -36.51 22.66 19.66
N ARG A 132 -36.20 21.55 20.35
CA ARG A 132 -37.08 20.98 21.37
C ARG A 132 -37.30 21.94 22.54
N GLN A 133 -36.24 22.61 23.01
CA GLN A 133 -36.34 23.61 24.08
C GLN A 133 -37.19 24.82 23.65
N LEU A 134 -36.97 25.35 22.44
CA LEU A 134 -37.76 26.44 21.88
C LEU A 134 -39.24 26.06 21.73
N ALA A 135 -39.53 24.86 21.20
CA ALA A 135 -40.89 24.36 21.06
C ALA A 135 -41.57 24.18 22.43
N ALA A 136 -40.85 23.69 23.44
CA ALA A 136 -41.38 23.57 24.80
C ALA A 136 -41.71 24.94 25.40
N ARG A 137 -40.80 25.92 25.25
CA ARG A 137 -41.02 27.30 25.69
C ARG A 137 -42.22 27.95 24.99
N GLN A 138 -42.36 27.74 23.68
CA GLN A 138 -43.48 28.29 22.91
C GLN A 138 -44.81 27.67 23.35
N ARG A 139 -44.85 26.36 23.59
CA ARG A 139 -46.04 25.68 24.12
C ARG A 139 -46.43 26.19 25.50
N GLU A 140 -45.44 26.43 26.37
CA GLU A 140 -45.69 27.00 27.69
C GLU A 140 -46.30 28.40 27.57
N TRP A 141 -45.69 29.28 26.77
CA TRP A 141 -46.20 30.62 26.52
C TRP A 141 -47.63 30.60 25.97
N CYS A 142 -47.93 29.73 24.99
CA CYS A 142 -49.29 29.60 24.47
C CYS A 142 -50.28 29.17 25.56
N ARG A 143 -49.91 28.22 26.42
CA ARG A 143 -50.77 27.78 27.54
C ARG A 143 -51.02 28.90 28.54
N THR A 144 -49.99 29.66 28.92
CA THR A 144 -50.14 30.81 29.82
C THR A 144 -51.02 31.88 29.20
N ALA A 145 -50.74 32.28 27.95
CA ALA A 145 -51.54 33.27 27.25
C ALA A 145 -53.01 32.85 27.12
N GLN A 146 -53.28 31.59 26.80
CA GLN A 146 -54.65 31.05 26.76
C GLN A 146 -55.35 31.16 28.12
N ALA A 147 -54.69 30.75 29.20
CA ALA A 147 -55.23 30.86 30.55
C ALA A 147 -55.50 32.32 30.95
N ASP A 148 -54.60 33.25 30.62
CA ASP A 148 -54.76 34.67 30.89
C ASP A 148 -55.97 35.26 30.13
N TYR A 149 -56.15 34.87 28.86
CA TYR A 149 -57.30 35.29 28.05
C TYR A 149 -58.62 34.71 28.59
N GLU A 150 -58.65 33.43 28.98
CA GLU A 150 -59.82 32.79 29.59
C GLU A 150 -60.19 33.50 30.90
N GLN A 151 -59.20 33.79 31.75
CA GLN A 151 -59.41 34.53 32.99
C GLN A 151 -59.98 35.94 32.75
N MET A 152 -59.42 36.67 31.77
CA MET A 152 -59.92 37.99 31.42
C MET A 152 -61.37 37.94 30.90
N ASN A 153 -61.69 36.94 30.07
CA ASN A 153 -63.06 36.74 29.59
C ASN A 153 -64.03 36.46 30.73
N CYS A 154 -63.67 35.60 31.69
CA CYS A 154 -64.48 35.36 32.89
C CYS A 154 -64.74 36.66 33.67
N GLN A 155 -63.70 37.45 33.93
CA GLN A 155 -63.82 38.73 34.63
C GLN A 155 -64.71 39.74 33.89
N LEU A 156 -64.61 39.81 32.56
CA LEU A 156 -65.46 40.67 31.75
C LEU A 156 -66.92 40.23 31.80
N LEU A 157 -67.19 38.92 31.70
CA LEU A 157 -68.54 38.36 31.83
C LEU A 157 -69.15 38.65 33.20
N GLU A 158 -68.38 38.49 34.28
CA GLU A 158 -68.82 38.83 35.64
C GLU A 158 -69.19 40.31 35.75
N ARG A 159 -68.37 41.21 35.21
CA ARG A 159 -68.67 42.66 35.21
C ARG A 159 -69.90 43.01 34.38
N LEU A 160 -70.08 42.37 33.23
CA LEU A 160 -71.27 42.56 32.40
C LEU A 160 -72.53 42.09 33.14
N GLN A 161 -72.48 40.96 33.84
CA GLN A 161 -73.59 40.48 34.67
C GLN A 161 -73.91 41.43 35.83
N GLN A 162 -72.90 41.98 36.51
CA GLN A 162 -73.10 42.99 37.56
C GLN A 162 -73.76 44.26 37.01
N ALA A 163 -73.30 44.74 35.85
CA ALA A 163 -73.91 45.88 35.16
C ALA A 163 -75.36 45.59 34.77
N GLU A 164 -75.65 44.39 34.22
CA GLU A 164 -77.01 43.96 33.88
C GLU A 164 -77.91 43.93 35.11
N GLN A 165 -77.46 43.36 36.22
CA GLN A 165 -78.21 43.31 37.47
C GLN A 165 -78.54 44.71 38.00
N THR A 166 -77.57 45.63 37.94
CA THR A 166 -77.75 47.04 38.33
C THR A 166 -78.82 47.72 37.47
N LEU A 167 -78.83 47.45 36.16
CA LEU A 167 -79.84 47.99 35.24
C LEU A 167 -81.23 47.37 35.43
N ARG A 168 -81.33 46.09 35.83
CA ARG A 168 -82.61 45.43 36.14
C ARG A 168 -83.24 45.90 37.45
N GLN A 169 -82.43 46.39 38.39
CA GLN A 169 -82.88 46.95 39.67
C GLN A 169 -82.47 48.42 39.80
N PRO A 170 -83.03 49.32 38.97
CA PRO A 170 -82.67 50.73 39.06
C PRO A 170 -83.10 51.28 40.42
N ASP A 171 -82.21 52.03 41.07
CA ASP A 171 -82.53 52.71 42.31
C ASP A 171 -83.52 53.85 42.06
N MET A 172 -84.81 53.53 42.22
CA MET A 172 -85.90 54.50 42.13
C MET A 172 -86.12 55.26 43.46
N SER A 173 -85.27 55.09 44.47
CA SER A 173 -85.46 55.75 45.77
C SER A 173 -85.34 57.28 45.68
N SER A 174 -84.49 57.79 44.79
CA SER A 174 -84.36 59.22 44.50
C SER A 174 -85.64 59.79 43.86
N PHE A 175 -86.19 59.10 42.86
CA PHE A 175 -87.48 59.44 42.25
C PHE A 175 -88.62 59.35 43.26
N ARG A 176 -88.67 58.30 44.09
CA ARG A 176 -89.67 58.17 45.17
C ARG A 176 -89.58 59.30 46.19
N ARG A 177 -88.37 59.68 46.65
CA ARG A 177 -88.19 60.83 47.55
C ARG A 177 -88.64 62.14 46.91
N MET A 178 -88.39 62.31 45.61
CA MET A 178 -88.83 63.49 44.88
C MET A 178 -90.36 63.52 44.78
N GLU A 179 -91.00 62.38 44.50
CA GLU A 179 -92.45 62.22 44.44
C GLU A 179 -93.10 62.50 45.81
N GLU A 180 -92.53 61.96 46.89
CA GLU A 180 -92.93 62.25 48.27
C GLU A 180 -92.78 63.74 48.62
N GLY A 181 -91.65 64.35 48.23
CA GLY A 181 -91.39 65.78 48.42
C GLY A 181 -92.38 66.68 47.66
N LEU A 182 -92.71 66.32 46.42
CA LEU A 182 -93.74 67.00 45.63
C LEU A 182 -95.12 66.85 46.28
N THR A 183 -95.46 65.65 46.75
CA THR A 183 -96.71 65.39 47.48
C THR A 183 -96.80 66.21 48.78
N ALA A 184 -95.68 66.37 49.49
CA ALA A 184 -95.61 67.19 50.70
C ALA A 184 -95.78 68.69 50.39
N LEU A 185 -95.20 69.18 49.29
CA LEU A 185 -95.39 70.54 48.78
C LEU A 185 -96.86 70.80 48.39
N GLU A 186 -97.50 69.86 47.68
CA GLU A 186 -98.91 69.92 47.32
C GLU A 186 -99.82 69.95 48.56
N LYS A 187 -99.52 69.12 49.57
CA LYS A 187 -100.20 69.16 50.87
C LYS A 187 -99.98 70.47 51.64
N GLY A 188 -98.79 71.06 51.54
CA GLY A 188 -98.49 72.35 52.15
C GLY A 188 -99.24 73.52 51.48
N LEU A 189 -99.42 73.46 50.17
CA LEU A 189 -100.22 74.42 49.39
C LEU A 189 -101.73 74.27 49.62
N THR A 190 -102.19 73.09 50.03
CA THR A 190 -103.60 72.79 50.33
C THR A 190 -103.93 72.83 51.82
N ALA A 191 -102.93 73.01 52.70
CA ALA A 191 -103.14 73.17 54.13
C ALA A 191 -103.59 74.62 54.44
N PRO A 192 -104.69 74.83 55.18
CA PRO A 192 -105.13 76.18 55.54
C PRO A 192 -104.10 76.83 56.48
N GLU A 193 -103.74 78.08 56.20
CA GLU A 193 -102.91 78.92 57.08
C GLU A 193 -103.44 78.83 58.51
N LYS A 194 -102.62 78.31 59.43
CA LYS A 194 -102.92 78.41 60.86
C LYS A 194 -102.76 79.88 61.25
N ALA A 195 -103.88 80.49 61.62
CA ALA A 195 -104.00 81.83 62.18
C ALA A 195 -102.98 82.06 63.32
N GLY A 196 -102.10 83.03 63.12
CA GLY A 196 -101.55 83.85 64.19
C GLY A 196 -102.41 85.09 64.32
N GLU A 197 -102.83 85.38 65.57
CA GLU A 197 -103.45 86.62 66.12
C GLU A 197 -104.49 87.37 65.28
#